data_AF-A0A1S9AG91-F1
#
_entry.id   AF-A0A1S9AG91-F1
#
_cell.length_a   1.000
_cell.length_b   1.000
_cell.length_c   1.000
_cell.angle_alpha   90.00
_cell.angle_beta   90.00
_cell.angle_gamma   90.00
#
_symmetry.space_group_name_H-M   'P 1'
#
loop_
_entity.id
_entity.type
_entity.pdbx_description
1 polymer ?
#
loop_
_entity_poly.entity_id
_entity_poly.type
_entity_poly.pdbx_seq_one_letter_code
_entity_poly.pdbx_strand_id
1 'polypeptide(L)'
;MKSNKKIIPKTLYRYRPLGDAKIAGREVDAISGSYLYAPGFNQMNDPMEALFEFPGMNDPMGVILPKDLLSQFTSVLEDTANTARTSGVISMSETHLNYPMWAYYGSNFAGMCLEFDTQELTISDLPRDSYFPVPVKYNSIAPRPITLEHLAISDPMDVVTRRLIQKRAEWAHEKEWRYLAGRPGPKRYTDPALKRIYLGPNIDPHVKTTIVDAMKRRPVEIYEGLVVGYEVKFSCIQQSIPWAECDRTGAGIFNAGVAFKAKDELRSILGNKFEVLEQKCLELAAHPNVETVAGAHPLKDGKGVYVNAIYRLRDDAGDIVHSHVFDRNMNPLKFS
;
A
#
# COMPACT_ATOMS: atom_id res chain seq x y z
N MET A 1 -6.19 -27.11 1.76
CA MET A 1 -7.06 -26.22 2.57
C MET A 1 -7.38 -24.99 1.74
N LYS A 2 -8.66 -24.75 1.40
CA LYS A 2 -9.08 -23.49 0.77
C LYS A 2 -8.73 -22.36 1.73
N SER A 3 -7.70 -21.57 1.43
CA SER A 3 -7.39 -20.40 2.24
C SER A 3 -8.61 -19.48 2.18
N ASN A 4 -9.23 -19.18 3.32
CA ASN A 4 -10.07 -18.00 3.43
C ASN A 4 -9.17 -16.81 3.06
N LYS A 5 -9.14 -16.44 1.78
CA LYS A 5 -8.46 -15.22 1.33
C LYS A 5 -9.17 -14.09 2.06
N LYS A 6 -8.50 -13.53 3.07
CA LYS A 6 -9.01 -12.38 3.82
C LYS A 6 -9.22 -11.27 2.79
N ILE A 7 -10.44 -10.74 2.72
CA ILE A 7 -10.78 -9.69 1.78
C ILE A 7 -9.93 -8.46 2.14
N ILE A 8 -9.22 -7.91 1.16
CA ILE A 8 -8.38 -6.72 1.35
C ILE A 8 -9.29 -5.57 1.81
N PRO A 9 -8.99 -4.91 2.95
CA PRO A 9 -9.75 -3.76 3.43
C PRO A 9 -9.77 -2.65 2.38
N LYS A 10 -10.88 -1.93 2.26
CA LYS A 10 -10.97 -0.75 1.37
C LYS A 10 -10.00 0.36 1.81
N THR A 11 -9.73 0.44 3.11
CA THR A 11 -8.84 1.43 3.70
C THR A 11 -7.89 0.78 4.68
N LEU A 12 -6.68 1.30 4.74
CA LEU A 12 -5.64 0.89 5.69
C LEU A 12 -5.00 2.12 6.34
N TYR A 13 -4.48 1.94 7.55
CA TYR A 13 -4.08 3.04 8.41
C TYR A 13 -2.59 2.96 8.79
N ARG A 14 -1.89 4.10 8.84
CA ARG A 14 -0.48 4.16 9.22
C ARG A 14 -0.24 5.17 10.33
N TYR A 15 0.17 4.69 11.49
CA TYR A 15 0.54 5.54 12.63
C TYR A 15 1.96 6.07 12.45
N ARG A 16 2.13 7.39 12.54
CA ARG A 16 3.42 8.07 12.39
C ARG A 16 3.72 8.94 13.60
N PRO A 17 4.95 8.86 14.14
CA PRO A 17 5.38 9.68 15.26
C PRO A 17 5.61 11.13 14.82
N LEU A 18 5.28 12.10 15.67
CA LEU A 18 5.57 13.53 15.46
C LEU A 18 6.18 14.21 16.71
N GLY A 19 6.51 13.44 17.76
CA GLY A 19 6.98 13.99 19.04
C GLY A 19 8.41 14.52 19.05
N ASP A 20 9.16 14.38 17.96
CA ASP A 20 10.50 14.94 17.78
C ASP A 20 10.51 15.78 16.49
N ALA A 21 11.13 16.97 16.52
CA ALA A 21 11.07 17.92 15.41
C ALA A 21 11.70 17.39 14.11
N LYS A 22 12.78 16.60 14.22
CA LYS A 22 13.45 16.01 13.05
C LYS A 22 12.61 14.88 12.46
N ILE A 23 11.98 14.08 13.32
CA ILE A 23 11.01 13.05 12.89
C ILE A 23 9.81 13.73 12.22
N ALA A 24 9.20 14.72 12.88
CA ALA A 24 8.06 15.45 12.34
C ALA A 24 8.35 16.05 10.96
N GLY A 25 9.52 16.68 10.78
CA GLY A 25 9.93 17.20 9.48
C GLY A 25 9.97 16.13 8.38
N ARG A 26 10.47 14.93 8.68
CA ARG A 26 10.49 13.80 7.72
C ARG A 26 9.09 13.29 7.40
N GLU A 27 8.21 13.22 8.40
CA GLU A 27 6.85 12.73 8.18
C GLU A 27 5.99 13.74 7.40
N VAL A 28 6.21 15.04 7.63
CA VAL A 28 5.60 16.13 6.84
C VAL A 28 6.11 16.11 5.40
N ASP A 29 7.42 15.91 5.19
CA ASP A 29 8.01 15.73 3.86
C ASP A 29 7.37 14.54 3.12
N ALA A 30 7.19 13.40 3.80
CA ALA A 30 6.58 12.21 3.23
C ALA A 30 5.15 12.41 2.75
N ILE A 31 4.29 13.07 3.53
CA ILE A 31 2.91 13.36 3.10
C ILE A 31 2.85 14.43 2.00
N SER A 32 3.75 15.42 2.05
CA SER A 32 3.82 16.51 1.06
C SER A 32 4.26 15.99 -0.31
N GLY A 33 5.31 15.16 -0.34
CA GLY A 33 5.81 14.46 -1.54
C GLY A 33 5.00 13.23 -1.94
N SER A 34 3.92 12.91 -1.22
CA SER A 34 3.03 11.78 -1.49
C SER A 34 3.78 10.44 -1.62
N TYR A 35 4.60 10.13 -0.62
CA TYR A 35 5.30 8.85 -0.55
C TYR A 35 5.19 8.16 0.82
N LEU A 36 5.25 6.83 0.78
CA LEU A 36 5.39 5.95 1.93
C LEU A 36 6.84 5.50 2.00
N TYR A 37 7.56 5.84 3.07
CA TYR A 37 8.89 5.25 3.27
C TYR A 37 8.76 3.78 3.66
N ALA A 38 9.38 2.89 2.88
CA ALA A 38 9.49 1.46 3.16
C ALA A 38 10.85 1.16 3.81
N PRO A 39 10.94 1.09 5.15
CA PRO A 39 12.16 0.63 5.82
C PRO A 39 12.48 -0.83 5.47
N GLY A 40 13.74 -1.22 5.62
CA GLY A 40 14.11 -2.63 5.56
C GLY A 40 13.53 -3.41 6.74
N PHE A 41 13.23 -4.70 6.58
CA PHE A 41 12.77 -5.56 7.70
C PHE A 41 13.72 -5.53 8.90
N ASN A 42 15.04 -5.41 8.66
CA ASN A 42 16.06 -5.27 9.69
C ASN A 42 15.98 -3.97 10.53
N GLN A 43 15.11 -3.01 10.16
CA GLN A 43 14.86 -1.78 10.89
C GLN A 43 13.53 -1.80 11.66
N MET A 44 12.80 -2.92 11.66
CA MET A 44 11.56 -3.06 12.41
C MET A 44 11.80 -3.06 13.92
N ASN A 45 10.79 -2.67 14.68
CA ASN A 45 10.89 -2.52 16.14
C ASN A 45 10.80 -3.83 16.91
N ASP A 46 10.24 -4.88 16.32
CA ASP A 46 10.14 -6.22 16.93
C ASP A 46 11.27 -7.12 16.39
N PRO A 47 12.26 -7.50 17.22
CA PRO A 47 13.39 -8.32 16.80
C PRO A 47 13.02 -9.79 16.56
N MET A 48 11.79 -10.22 16.88
CA MET A 48 11.30 -11.58 16.64
C MET A 48 10.66 -11.76 15.25
N GLU A 49 10.68 -10.72 14.42
CA GLU A 49 10.10 -10.75 13.07
C GLU A 49 11.11 -11.17 11.99
N ALA A 50 10.60 -11.62 10.83
CA ALA A 50 11.44 -12.08 9.71
C ALA A 50 12.50 -13.12 10.14
N LEU A 51 12.11 -14.05 11.03
CA LEU A 51 12.97 -15.12 11.52
C LEU A 51 13.16 -16.19 10.44
N PHE A 52 14.38 -16.27 9.90
CA PHE A 52 14.82 -17.36 9.02
C PHE A 52 15.84 -18.21 9.78
N GLU A 53 15.42 -19.41 10.14
CA GLU A 53 16.27 -20.45 10.73
C GLU A 53 16.42 -21.59 9.74
N PHE A 54 17.63 -22.15 9.68
CA PHE A 54 17.97 -23.27 8.84
C PHE A 54 18.54 -24.40 9.71
N PRO A 55 18.18 -25.66 9.45
CA PRO A 55 18.65 -26.79 10.25
C PRO A 55 20.14 -27.10 10.02
N GLY A 56 20.76 -26.56 8.96
CA GLY A 56 22.16 -26.78 8.63
C GLY A 56 22.47 -28.27 8.44
N MET A 57 23.52 -28.78 9.11
CA MET A 57 23.88 -30.21 9.09
C MET A 57 22.82 -31.13 9.74
N ASN A 58 21.87 -30.58 10.49
CA ASN A 58 20.76 -31.34 11.08
C ASN A 58 19.54 -31.42 10.16
N ASP A 59 19.64 -30.97 8.90
CA ASP A 59 18.59 -31.20 7.91
C ASP A 59 18.44 -32.71 7.67
N PRO A 60 17.23 -33.28 7.69
CA PRO A 60 17.01 -34.69 7.37
C PRO A 60 17.61 -35.12 6.01
N MET A 61 17.68 -34.21 5.03
CA MET A 61 18.29 -34.44 3.72
C MET A 61 19.81 -34.23 3.71
N GLY A 62 20.39 -33.62 4.74
CA GLY A 62 21.82 -33.33 4.87
C GLY A 62 22.71 -34.57 4.99
N VAL A 63 22.13 -35.73 5.34
CA VAL A 63 22.82 -37.03 5.40
C VAL A 63 22.91 -37.70 4.03
N ILE A 64 22.01 -37.34 3.10
CA ILE A 64 21.83 -38.00 1.80
C ILE A 64 22.57 -37.23 0.69
N LEU A 65 22.63 -35.90 0.78
CA LEU A 65 23.21 -35.06 -0.26
C LEU A 65 24.74 -34.94 -0.14
N PRO A 66 25.46 -34.85 -1.27
CA PRO A 66 26.88 -34.49 -1.27
C PRO A 66 27.12 -33.16 -0.54
N LYS A 67 28.21 -33.07 0.23
CA LYS A 67 28.54 -31.87 1.02
C LYS A 67 28.60 -30.59 0.19
N ASP A 68 29.16 -30.65 -1.02
CA ASP A 68 29.29 -29.50 -1.91
C ASP A 68 27.95 -29.00 -2.45
N LEU A 69 26.98 -29.91 -2.59
CA LEU A 69 25.63 -29.55 -3.00
C LEU A 69 24.85 -28.95 -1.83
N LEU A 70 24.99 -29.54 -0.63
CA LEU A 70 24.40 -29.02 0.60
C LEU A 70 24.91 -27.61 0.94
N SER A 71 26.21 -27.35 0.76
CA SER A 71 26.81 -26.03 0.99
C SER A 71 26.30 -24.97 0.00
N GLN A 72 26.19 -25.31 -1.29
CA GLN A 72 25.57 -24.45 -2.31
C GLN A 72 24.12 -24.12 -1.96
N PHE A 73 23.32 -25.11 -1.56
CA PHE A 73 21.94 -24.88 -1.13
C PHE A 73 21.85 -23.96 0.10
N THR A 74 22.71 -24.18 1.09
CA THR A 74 22.75 -23.36 2.30
C THR A 74 23.09 -21.90 1.95
N SER A 75 24.07 -21.69 1.07
CA SER A 75 24.43 -20.36 0.56
C SER A 75 23.25 -19.64 -0.11
N VAL A 76 22.54 -20.30 -1.02
CA VAL A 76 21.39 -19.71 -1.72
C VAL A 76 20.28 -19.33 -0.74
N LEU A 77 20.08 -20.14 0.30
CA LEU A 77 19.07 -19.88 1.32
C LEU A 77 19.44 -18.70 2.22
N GLU A 78 20.69 -18.61 2.62
CA GLU A 78 21.21 -17.47 3.37
C GLU A 78 21.08 -16.17 2.55
N ASP A 79 21.44 -16.20 1.26
CA ASP A 79 21.28 -15.06 0.35
C ASP A 79 19.83 -14.64 0.19
N THR A 80 18.91 -15.61 0.05
CA THR A 80 17.48 -15.36 -0.05
C THR A 80 16.94 -14.73 1.25
N ALA A 81 17.34 -15.27 2.41
CA ALA A 81 16.94 -14.73 3.71
C ALA A 81 17.53 -13.33 3.95
N ASN A 82 18.78 -13.08 3.56
CA ASN A 82 19.41 -11.76 3.66
C ASN A 82 18.71 -10.75 2.76
N THR A 83 18.33 -11.15 1.54
CA THR A 83 17.52 -10.35 0.63
C THR A 83 16.16 -10.03 1.25
N ALA A 84 15.49 -11.01 1.85
CA ALA A 84 14.21 -10.81 2.52
C ALA A 84 14.32 -9.85 3.73
N ARG A 85 15.36 -9.99 4.57
CA ARG A 85 15.61 -9.12 5.73
C ARG A 85 15.96 -7.68 5.37
N THR A 86 16.53 -7.47 4.19
CA THR A 86 16.88 -6.13 3.68
C THR A 86 15.82 -5.58 2.73
N SER A 87 14.77 -6.34 2.44
CA SER A 87 13.65 -5.87 1.62
C SER A 87 12.79 -4.85 2.37
N GLY A 88 12.24 -3.91 1.61
CA GLY A 88 11.37 -2.85 2.09
C GLY A 88 10.02 -3.41 2.53
N VAL A 89 9.51 -2.93 3.66
CA VAL A 89 8.19 -3.28 4.19
C VAL A 89 7.42 -2.04 4.59
N ILE A 90 6.13 -1.99 4.27
CA ILE A 90 5.21 -0.97 4.78
C ILE A 90 4.15 -1.64 5.62
N SER A 91 4.18 -1.38 6.92
CA SER A 91 3.21 -1.84 7.90
C SER A 91 2.03 -0.88 8.02
N MET A 92 0.83 -1.41 7.92
CA MET A 92 -0.45 -0.70 8.05
C MET A 92 -1.35 -1.44 9.05
N SER A 93 -2.40 -0.79 9.54
CA SER A 93 -3.44 -1.34 10.42
C SER A 93 -4.81 -1.30 9.77
N GLU A 94 -5.75 -2.11 10.23
CA GLU A 94 -7.17 -2.03 9.88
C GLU A 94 -7.92 -0.88 10.59
N THR A 95 -7.31 -0.19 11.57
CA THR A 95 -8.00 0.85 12.36
C THR A 95 -7.12 2.08 12.61
N HIS A 96 -7.72 3.27 12.56
CA HIS A 96 -7.11 4.53 13.04
C HIS A 96 -7.20 4.69 14.57
N LEU A 97 -8.01 3.86 15.23
CA LEU A 97 -8.24 3.94 16.66
C LEU A 97 -7.81 2.65 17.35
N ASN A 98 -6.56 2.63 17.80
CA ASN A 98 -6.00 1.63 18.69
C ASN A 98 -5.06 2.33 19.68
N TYR A 99 -5.40 2.33 20.98
CA TYR A 99 -4.65 3.09 21.99
C TYR A 99 -3.21 2.62 22.17
N PRO A 100 -2.90 1.31 22.24
CA PRO A 100 -1.52 0.85 22.18
C PRO A 100 -0.75 1.40 20.96
N MET A 101 -1.34 1.40 19.76
CA MET A 101 -0.67 1.93 18.58
C MET A 101 -0.44 3.45 18.65
N TRP A 102 -1.39 4.22 19.17
CA TRP A 102 -1.20 5.65 19.45
C TRP A 102 -0.10 5.91 20.49
N ALA A 103 0.03 5.05 21.50
CA ALA A 103 1.10 5.13 22.49
C ALA A 103 2.46 4.84 21.86
N TYR A 104 2.61 3.70 21.18
CA TYR A 104 3.89 3.21 20.67
C TYR A 104 4.36 3.91 19.39
N TYR A 105 3.45 4.08 18.42
CA TYR A 105 3.78 4.55 17.07
C TYR A 105 3.28 5.97 16.81
N GLY A 106 2.31 6.44 17.59
CA GLY A 106 1.78 7.80 17.54
C GLY A 106 2.43 8.74 18.57
N SER A 107 3.67 8.50 19.00
CA SER A 107 4.41 9.34 19.97
C SER A 107 3.60 9.71 21.22
N ASN A 108 3.05 8.73 21.95
CA ASN A 108 2.19 9.01 23.11
C ASN A 108 1.03 9.97 22.77
N PHE A 109 0.30 9.66 21.69
CA PHE A 109 -0.83 10.47 21.19
C PHE A 109 -0.46 11.88 20.68
N ALA A 110 0.83 12.18 20.46
CA ALA A 110 1.28 13.44 19.84
C ALA A 110 1.50 13.34 18.31
N GLY A 111 1.40 12.13 17.76
CA GLY A 111 1.63 11.82 16.34
C GLY A 111 0.40 12.01 15.47
N MET A 112 0.41 11.32 14.32
CA MET A 112 -0.72 11.25 13.41
C MET A 112 -1.01 9.81 12.97
N CYS A 113 -2.22 9.57 12.48
CA CYS A 113 -2.60 8.36 11.78
C CYS A 113 -3.11 8.71 10.38
N LEU A 114 -2.53 8.08 9.36
CA LEU A 114 -2.82 8.32 7.96
C LEU A 114 -3.76 7.23 7.44
N GLU A 115 -4.88 7.60 6.84
CA GLU A 115 -5.81 6.65 6.21
C GLU A 115 -5.65 6.66 4.70
N PHE A 116 -5.38 5.48 4.15
CA PHE A 116 -5.16 5.28 2.72
C PHE A 116 -6.27 4.47 2.06
N ASP A 117 -6.64 4.85 0.84
CA ASP A 117 -7.45 4.00 -0.05
C ASP A 117 -6.57 2.91 -0.66
N THR A 118 -6.93 1.64 -0.44
CA THR A 118 -6.09 0.53 -0.92
C THR A 118 -6.16 0.35 -2.42
N GLN A 119 -7.21 0.85 -3.11
CA GLN A 119 -7.30 0.80 -4.56
C GLN A 119 -6.43 1.87 -5.21
N GLU A 120 -6.47 3.11 -4.70
CA GLU A 120 -5.60 4.19 -5.19
C GLU A 120 -4.12 3.89 -4.93
N LEU A 121 -3.78 3.23 -3.82
CA LEU A 121 -2.40 2.79 -3.56
C LEU A 121 -1.86 1.81 -4.62
N THR A 122 -2.71 1.16 -5.43
CA THR A 122 -2.25 0.35 -6.58
C THR A 122 -1.74 1.20 -7.74
N ILE A 123 -2.05 2.49 -7.76
CA ILE A 123 -1.53 3.49 -8.69
C ILE A 123 -0.29 4.12 -8.06
N SER A 124 0.79 3.35 -8.00
CA SER A 124 2.02 3.71 -7.31
C SER A 124 3.26 3.15 -8.01
N ASP A 125 4.43 3.58 -7.54
CA ASP A 125 5.73 3.00 -7.93
C ASP A 125 6.08 1.72 -7.12
N LEU A 126 5.12 1.18 -6.35
CA LEU A 126 5.28 -0.14 -5.75
C LEU A 126 5.48 -1.19 -6.85
N PRO A 127 6.27 -2.26 -6.59
CA PRO A 127 6.31 -3.39 -7.50
C PRO A 127 4.90 -3.97 -7.70
N ARG A 128 4.57 -4.40 -8.92
CA ARG A 128 3.23 -4.91 -9.26
C ARG A 128 2.80 -6.08 -8.38
N ASP A 129 3.72 -7.00 -8.07
CA ASP A 129 3.49 -8.14 -7.18
C ASP A 129 3.28 -7.72 -5.72
N SER A 130 3.58 -6.46 -5.40
CA SER A 130 3.45 -5.83 -4.08
C SER A 130 2.26 -4.88 -4.00
N TYR A 131 1.44 -4.74 -5.05
CA TYR A 131 0.25 -3.86 -5.02
C TYR A 131 -0.77 -4.28 -3.98
N PHE A 132 -0.80 -5.55 -3.62
CA PHE A 132 -1.77 -6.08 -2.68
C PHE A 132 -1.13 -6.32 -1.32
N PRO A 133 -1.66 -5.69 -0.26
CA PRO A 133 -1.15 -5.94 1.06
C PRO A 133 -1.53 -7.35 1.51
N VAL A 134 -0.66 -7.95 2.31
CA VAL A 134 -0.86 -9.28 2.91
C VAL A 134 -1.15 -9.13 4.41
N PRO A 135 -2.13 -9.87 4.96
CA PRO A 135 -2.42 -9.78 6.38
C PRO A 135 -1.34 -10.48 7.20
N VAL A 136 -0.93 -9.86 8.30
CA VAL A 136 -0.02 -10.47 9.27
C VAL A 136 -0.73 -11.64 9.96
N LYS A 137 0.01 -12.74 10.14
CA LYS A 137 -0.41 -13.95 10.83
C LYS A 137 0.20 -13.98 12.22
N TYR A 138 -0.66 -13.87 13.21
CA TYR A 138 -0.30 -13.88 14.61
C TYR A 138 -0.20 -15.30 15.15
N ASN A 139 0.93 -15.65 15.74
CA ASN A 139 1.17 -16.98 16.30
C ASN A 139 2.09 -16.91 17.53
N SER A 140 1.83 -17.73 18.54
CA SER A 140 2.69 -17.87 19.72
C SER A 140 3.82 -18.89 19.52
N ILE A 141 3.72 -19.73 18.48
CA ILE A 141 4.72 -20.76 18.16
C ILE A 141 5.66 -20.25 17.07
N ALA A 142 6.96 -20.34 17.32
CA ALA A 142 7.99 -20.00 16.33
C ALA A 142 7.84 -20.86 15.07
N PRO A 143 8.10 -20.29 13.88
CA PRO A 143 8.14 -21.09 12.66
C PRO A 143 9.24 -22.16 12.77
N ARG A 144 8.96 -23.38 12.30
CA ARG A 144 10.01 -24.41 12.20
C ARG A 144 11.13 -23.95 11.26
N PRO A 145 12.38 -24.42 11.44
CA PRO A 145 13.45 -24.18 10.48
C PRO A 145 13.02 -24.55 9.05
N ILE A 146 13.52 -23.80 8.07
CA ILE A 146 13.28 -24.06 6.65
C ILE A 146 14.20 -25.21 6.25
N THR A 147 13.61 -26.38 6.02
CA THR A 147 14.32 -27.58 5.55
C THR A 147 14.35 -27.62 4.02
N LEU A 148 15.25 -28.42 3.46
CA LEU A 148 15.27 -28.64 2.01
C LEU A 148 13.98 -29.30 1.51
N GLU A 149 13.42 -30.23 2.29
CA GLU A 149 12.12 -30.85 1.99
C GLU A 149 11.01 -29.80 1.86
N HIS A 150 10.92 -28.85 2.80
CA HIS A 150 9.92 -27.78 2.76
C HIS A 150 9.97 -26.98 1.46
N LEU A 151 11.17 -26.73 0.92
CA LEU A 151 11.39 -25.99 -0.33
C LEU A 151 11.15 -26.85 -1.57
N ALA A 152 11.43 -28.15 -1.51
CA ALA A 152 11.19 -29.06 -2.63
C ALA A 152 9.69 -29.23 -2.91
N ILE A 153 8.84 -29.10 -1.88
CA ILE A 153 7.39 -29.33 -1.98
C ILE A 153 6.56 -28.02 -1.98
N SER A 154 7.19 -26.87 -1.79
CA SER A 154 6.51 -25.57 -1.69
C SER A 154 7.13 -24.54 -2.63
N ASP A 155 6.35 -23.53 -3.00
CA ASP A 155 6.89 -22.37 -3.69
C ASP A 155 7.85 -21.59 -2.76
N PRO A 156 9.11 -21.34 -3.14
CA PRO A 156 10.07 -20.64 -2.29
C PRO A 156 9.60 -19.25 -1.86
N MET A 157 8.90 -18.52 -2.73
CA MET A 157 8.37 -17.19 -2.40
C MET A 157 7.24 -17.27 -1.38
N ASP A 158 6.38 -18.30 -1.41
CA ASP A 158 5.39 -18.54 -0.35
C ASP A 158 6.07 -18.85 1.00
N VAL A 159 7.15 -19.65 1.00
CA VAL A 159 7.90 -19.94 2.23
C VAL A 159 8.49 -18.65 2.83
N VAL A 160 9.13 -17.82 2.01
CA VAL A 160 9.69 -16.53 2.43
C VAL A 160 8.59 -15.59 2.92
N THR A 161 7.50 -15.44 2.14
CA THR A 161 6.37 -14.58 2.49
C THR A 161 5.76 -14.97 3.83
N ARG A 162 5.59 -16.28 4.11
CA ARG A 162 5.08 -16.76 5.39
C ARG A 162 5.94 -16.35 6.58
N ARG A 163 7.27 -16.27 6.41
CA ARG A 163 8.18 -15.77 7.45
C ARG A 163 8.05 -14.26 7.63
N LEU A 164 7.94 -13.52 6.54
CA LEU A 164 7.82 -12.06 6.55
C LEU A 164 6.49 -11.55 7.10
N ILE A 165 5.43 -12.37 7.09
CA ILE A 165 4.11 -11.99 7.61
C ILE A 165 3.78 -12.62 8.96
N GLN A 166 4.69 -13.38 9.57
CA GLN A 166 4.43 -13.98 10.89
C GLN A 166 4.89 -13.03 11.99
N LYS A 167 4.00 -12.80 12.97
CA LYS A 167 4.28 -11.98 14.15
C LYS A 167 3.78 -12.67 15.42
N ARG A 168 4.34 -12.31 16.57
CA ARG A 168 3.93 -12.84 17.87
C ARG A 168 2.48 -12.49 18.20
N ALA A 169 1.76 -13.39 18.87
CA ALA A 169 0.33 -13.25 19.15
C ALA A 169 -0.03 -12.01 20.00
N GLU A 170 0.90 -11.56 20.84
CA GLU A 170 0.77 -10.40 21.70
C GLU A 170 0.54 -9.10 20.90
N TRP A 171 1.02 -9.04 19.65
CA TRP A 171 0.82 -7.91 18.73
C TRP A 171 -0.47 -7.99 17.91
N ALA A 172 -1.34 -8.98 18.14
CA ALA A 172 -2.57 -9.17 17.36
C ALA A 172 -3.51 -7.95 17.40
N HIS A 173 -3.40 -7.10 18.41
CA HIS A 173 -4.15 -5.87 18.54
C HIS A 173 -3.86 -4.86 17.42
N GLU A 174 -2.70 -4.92 16.77
CA GLU A 174 -2.34 -4.02 15.65
C GLU A 174 -3.17 -4.25 14.40
N LYS A 175 -3.73 -5.46 14.22
CA LYS A 175 -4.49 -5.85 13.02
C LYS A 175 -3.72 -5.52 11.74
N GLU A 176 -2.47 -5.94 11.69
CA GLU A 176 -1.48 -5.46 10.75
C GLU A 176 -1.66 -6.07 9.34
N TRP A 177 -1.44 -5.23 8.33
CA TRP A 177 -1.30 -5.58 6.93
C TRP A 177 0.03 -5.03 6.41
N ARG A 178 0.71 -5.79 5.54
CA ARG A 178 2.02 -5.43 5.00
C ARG A 178 2.00 -5.31 3.48
N TYR A 179 2.61 -4.25 2.97
CA TYR A 179 3.11 -4.23 1.60
C TYR A 179 4.57 -4.68 1.60
N LEU A 180 4.89 -5.75 0.87
CA LEU A 180 6.26 -6.25 0.69
C LEU A 180 6.91 -5.47 -0.46
N ALA A 181 7.45 -4.29 -0.17
CA ALA A 181 7.73 -3.22 -1.14
C ALA A 181 9.04 -3.40 -1.97
N GLY A 182 9.65 -4.58 -1.95
CA GLY A 182 10.87 -4.87 -2.71
C GLY A 182 12.07 -4.12 -2.14
N ARG A 183 12.61 -3.13 -2.87
CA ARG A 183 13.76 -2.33 -2.38
C ARG A 183 13.32 -1.31 -1.32
N PRO A 184 14.06 -1.12 -0.20
CA PRO A 184 13.81 -0.06 0.75
C PRO A 184 13.83 1.34 0.13
N GLY A 185 13.18 2.29 0.78
CA GLY A 185 13.13 3.69 0.37
C GLY A 185 11.71 4.22 0.12
N PRO A 186 11.59 5.42 -0.46
CA PRO A 186 10.29 6.02 -0.74
C PRO A 186 9.51 5.21 -1.79
N LYS A 187 8.21 5.05 -1.55
CA LYS A 187 7.22 4.49 -2.47
C LYS A 187 6.11 5.49 -2.70
N ARG A 188 6.05 6.10 -3.88
CA ARG A 188 5.15 7.19 -4.21
C ARG A 188 3.79 6.69 -4.64
N TYR A 189 2.77 7.47 -4.31
CA TYR A 189 1.36 7.18 -4.56
C TYR A 189 0.66 8.40 -5.17
N THR A 190 -0.53 8.20 -5.72
CA THR A 190 -1.40 9.28 -6.21
C THR A 190 -2.00 10.09 -5.06
N ASP A 191 -2.14 11.40 -5.21
CA ASP A 191 -2.67 12.32 -4.21
C ASP A 191 -3.94 11.80 -3.51
N PRO A 192 -4.95 11.24 -4.23
CA PRO A 192 -6.17 10.75 -3.60
C PRO A 192 -6.00 9.46 -2.78
N ALA A 193 -4.85 8.78 -2.87
CA ALA A 193 -4.57 7.60 -2.07
C ALA A 193 -4.55 7.92 -0.57
N LEU A 194 -4.05 9.09 -0.16
CA LEU A 194 -4.17 9.56 1.22
C LEU A 194 -5.54 10.23 1.39
N LYS A 195 -6.47 9.60 2.09
CA LYS A 195 -7.84 10.11 2.26
C LYS A 195 -7.97 11.05 3.45
N ARG A 196 -7.37 10.65 4.57
CA ARG A 196 -7.54 11.34 5.85
C ARG A 196 -6.26 11.34 6.66
N ILE A 197 -6.08 12.40 7.44
CA ILE A 197 -5.07 12.51 8.49
C ILE A 197 -5.80 12.70 9.81
N TYR A 198 -5.57 11.81 10.77
CA TYR A 198 -6.02 11.95 12.14
C TYR A 198 -4.85 12.46 12.98
N LEU A 199 -5.00 13.62 13.60
CA LEU A 199 -4.00 14.22 14.49
C LEU A 199 -4.29 13.82 15.93
N GLY A 200 -3.29 13.32 16.64
CA GLY A 200 -3.43 12.91 18.03
C GLY A 200 -3.76 14.08 18.96
N PRO A 201 -4.40 13.83 20.12
CA PRO A 201 -4.81 14.88 21.05
C PRO A 201 -3.66 15.68 21.68
N ASN A 202 -2.43 15.16 21.63
CA ASN A 202 -1.23 15.84 22.14
C ASN A 202 -0.37 16.43 21.00
N ILE A 203 -0.92 16.60 19.79
CA ILE A 203 -0.21 17.16 18.64
C ILE A 203 0.39 18.53 18.98
N ASP A 204 1.63 18.75 18.58
CA ASP A 204 2.25 20.07 18.70
C ASP A 204 1.52 21.08 17.78
N PRO A 205 1.09 22.25 18.29
CA PRO A 205 0.31 23.22 17.49
C PRO A 205 1.04 23.75 16.25
N HIS A 206 2.37 23.86 16.30
CA HIS A 206 3.16 24.29 15.15
C HIS A 206 3.18 23.20 14.08
N VAL A 207 3.45 21.95 14.47
CA VAL A 207 3.41 20.80 13.54
C VAL A 207 2.01 20.62 12.94
N LYS A 208 0.96 20.76 13.73
CA LYS A 208 -0.44 20.78 13.26
C LYS A 208 -0.63 21.82 12.16
N THR A 209 -0.20 23.05 12.41
CA THR A 209 -0.34 24.15 11.44
C THR A 209 0.40 23.82 10.14
N THR A 210 1.64 23.30 10.24
CA THR A 210 2.41 22.86 9.07
C THR A 210 1.68 21.78 8.26
N ILE A 211 1.12 20.75 8.92
CA ILE A 211 0.38 19.68 8.24
C ILE A 211 -0.88 20.22 7.56
N VAL A 212 -1.67 21.04 8.25
CA VAL A 212 -2.88 21.65 7.68
C VAL A 212 -2.51 22.49 6.46
N ASP A 213 -1.52 23.36 6.58
CA ASP A 213 -1.07 24.23 5.49
C ASP A 213 -0.57 23.44 4.27
N ALA A 214 0.24 22.40 4.49
CA ALA A 214 0.77 21.54 3.43
C ALA A 214 -0.34 20.79 2.65
N MET A 215 -1.48 20.55 3.28
CA MET A 215 -2.56 19.74 2.72
C MET A 215 -3.76 20.55 2.24
N LYS A 216 -3.78 21.89 2.37
CA LYS A 216 -4.92 22.76 1.96
C LYS A 216 -5.40 22.56 0.53
N ARG A 217 -4.46 22.33 -0.39
CA ARG A 217 -4.69 22.19 -1.84
C ARG A 217 -4.74 20.72 -2.28
N ARG A 218 -4.94 19.79 -1.34
CA ARG A 218 -4.90 18.34 -1.58
C ARG A 218 -6.27 17.71 -1.29
N PRO A 219 -6.61 16.55 -1.88
CA PRO A 219 -7.89 15.91 -1.69
C PRO A 219 -7.97 15.12 -0.36
N VAL A 220 -7.60 15.75 0.76
CA VAL A 220 -7.41 15.09 2.06
C VAL A 220 -8.21 15.78 3.16
N GLU A 221 -8.95 14.99 3.93
CA GLU A 221 -9.61 15.46 5.16
C GLU A 221 -8.63 15.41 6.34
N ILE A 222 -8.71 16.39 7.25
CA ILE A 222 -7.92 16.37 8.48
C ILE A 222 -8.86 16.38 9.68
N TYR A 223 -8.61 15.46 10.60
CA TYR A 223 -9.35 15.30 11.85
C TYR A 223 -8.43 15.57 13.03
N GLU A 224 -8.93 16.25 14.04
CA GLU A 224 -8.23 16.48 15.31
C GLU A 224 -8.88 15.66 16.42
N GLY A 225 -8.04 14.92 17.16
CA GLY A 225 -8.46 14.13 18.31
C GLY A 225 -8.58 14.98 19.57
N LEU A 226 -9.64 14.77 20.34
CA LEU A 226 -9.82 15.33 21.67
C LEU A 226 -10.19 14.23 22.66
N VAL A 227 -9.63 14.29 23.87
CA VAL A 227 -10.00 13.35 24.94
C VAL A 227 -11.33 13.78 25.54
N VAL A 228 -12.34 12.91 25.45
CA VAL A 228 -13.68 13.11 26.01
C VAL A 228 -14.02 11.90 26.88
N GLY A 229 -13.90 12.05 28.19
CA GLY A 229 -14.01 10.93 29.13
C GLY A 229 -12.83 9.96 28.97
N TYR A 230 -13.12 8.68 28.71
CA TYR A 230 -12.11 7.64 28.46
C TYR A 230 -11.87 7.38 26.96
N GLU A 231 -12.34 8.27 26.09
CA GLU A 231 -12.26 8.10 24.64
C GLU A 231 -11.53 9.24 23.94
N VAL A 232 -10.87 8.92 22.83
CA VAL A 232 -10.42 9.93 21.86
C VAL A 232 -11.49 10.08 20.79
N LYS A 233 -12.04 11.29 20.65
CA LYS A 233 -13.02 11.63 19.62
C LYS A 233 -12.39 12.54 18.57
N PHE A 234 -12.56 12.18 17.31
CA PHE A 234 -12.02 12.91 16.17
C PHE A 234 -13.08 13.82 15.55
N SER A 235 -12.73 15.10 15.34
CA SER A 235 -13.58 16.08 14.65
C SER A 235 -12.86 16.61 13.41
N CYS A 236 -13.58 16.72 12.29
CA CYS A 236 -13.01 17.24 11.05
C CYS A 236 -12.71 18.75 11.18
N ILE A 237 -11.46 19.13 10.92
CA ILE A 237 -10.96 20.51 10.94
C ILE A 237 -10.56 21.03 9.55
N GLN A 238 -10.40 20.13 8.56
CA GLN A 238 -10.21 20.46 7.15
C GLN A 238 -10.97 19.47 6.29
N GLN A 239 -11.79 19.97 5.37
CA GLN A 239 -12.48 19.15 4.37
C GLN A 239 -11.57 18.87 3.17
N SER A 240 -11.78 17.72 2.53
CA SER A 240 -11.18 17.45 1.22
C SER A 240 -11.78 18.39 0.17
N ILE A 241 -10.94 18.92 -0.72
CA ILE A 241 -11.38 19.75 -1.85
C ILE A 241 -11.62 18.89 -3.10
N PRO A 242 -12.50 19.31 -4.03
CA PRO A 242 -12.72 18.61 -5.28
C PRO A 242 -11.41 18.43 -6.08
N TRP A 243 -11.26 17.30 -6.77
CA TRP A 243 -10.06 17.01 -7.57
C TRP A 243 -9.72 18.07 -8.63
N ALA A 244 -10.75 18.72 -9.19
CA ALA A 244 -10.59 19.80 -10.16
C ALA A 244 -9.91 21.05 -9.57
N GLU A 245 -9.96 21.24 -8.25
CA GLU A 245 -9.39 22.39 -7.54
C GLU A 245 -8.04 22.07 -6.87
N CYS A 246 -7.66 20.80 -6.83
CA CYS A 246 -6.41 20.33 -6.24
C CYS A 246 -5.18 20.84 -7.00
N ASP A 247 -4.06 20.94 -6.29
CA ASP A 247 -2.75 20.99 -6.94
C ASP A 247 -2.56 19.74 -7.79
N ARG A 248 -2.24 19.94 -9.07
CA ARG A 248 -2.09 18.85 -10.05
C ARG A 248 -0.62 18.58 -10.32
N THR A 249 -0.31 17.31 -10.52
CA THR A 249 0.96 16.88 -11.13
C THR A 249 0.78 16.47 -12.59
N GLY A 250 -0.43 16.04 -12.97
CA GLY A 250 -0.75 15.69 -14.35
C GLY A 250 -1.61 16.75 -15.06
N ALA A 251 -1.41 16.87 -16.37
CA ALA A 251 -2.09 17.83 -17.23
C ALA A 251 -3.61 17.60 -17.38
N GLY A 252 -4.13 16.42 -17.01
CA GLY A 252 -5.56 16.11 -17.08
C GLY A 252 -6.11 16.02 -18.50
N ILE A 253 -5.29 15.58 -19.46
CA ILE A 253 -5.66 15.60 -20.87
C ILE A 253 -6.65 14.46 -21.17
N PHE A 254 -7.79 14.81 -21.76
CA PHE A 254 -8.70 13.84 -22.38
C PHE A 254 -9.19 14.38 -23.71
N ASN A 255 -8.99 13.58 -24.77
CA ASN A 255 -9.52 13.86 -26.10
C ASN A 255 -10.28 12.62 -26.58
N ALA A 256 -11.61 12.73 -26.64
CA ALA A 256 -12.49 11.62 -27.04
C ALA A 256 -12.14 11.04 -28.43
N GLY A 257 -11.72 11.89 -29.38
CA GLY A 257 -11.32 11.45 -30.73
C GLY A 257 -10.05 10.60 -30.73
N VAL A 258 -9.14 10.85 -29.79
CA VAL A 258 -7.92 10.04 -29.62
C VAL A 258 -8.19 8.81 -28.75
N ALA A 259 -8.94 8.97 -27.67
CA ALA A 259 -9.16 7.92 -26.69
C ALA A 259 -10.10 6.82 -27.18
N PHE A 260 -11.04 7.14 -28.09
CA PHE A 260 -12.04 6.21 -28.61
C PHE A 260 -11.80 5.82 -30.07
N LYS A 261 -10.58 5.40 -30.42
CA LYS A 261 -10.27 4.89 -31.78
C LYS A 261 -11.16 3.71 -32.18
N ALA A 262 -11.55 2.85 -31.24
CA ALA A 262 -12.42 1.69 -31.44
C ALA A 262 -13.90 2.01 -31.09
N LYS A 263 -14.39 3.21 -31.44
CA LYS A 263 -15.71 3.71 -31.00
C LYS A 263 -16.87 2.77 -31.32
N ASP A 264 -16.90 2.18 -32.51
CA ASP A 264 -17.99 1.30 -32.95
C ASP A 264 -18.00 -0.02 -32.16
N GLU A 265 -16.84 -0.60 -31.88
CA GLU A 265 -16.70 -1.80 -31.04
C GLU A 265 -17.11 -1.50 -29.58
N LEU A 266 -16.65 -0.38 -29.03
CA LEU A 266 -17.03 0.06 -27.69
C LEU A 266 -18.55 0.27 -27.57
N ARG A 267 -19.18 0.86 -28.60
CA ARG A 267 -20.65 1.02 -28.66
C ARG A 267 -21.37 -0.30 -28.82
N SER A 268 -20.83 -1.25 -29.58
CA SER A 268 -21.39 -2.59 -29.70
C SER A 268 -21.43 -3.33 -28.36
N ILE A 269 -20.41 -3.16 -27.52
CA ILE A 269 -20.30 -3.81 -26.20
C ILE A 269 -21.15 -3.10 -25.15
N LEU A 270 -21.11 -1.77 -25.11
CA LEU A 270 -21.71 -0.96 -24.03
C LEU A 270 -23.14 -0.50 -24.34
N GLY A 271 -23.53 -0.45 -25.62
CA GLY A 271 -24.81 0.10 -26.05
C GLY A 271 -25.04 1.50 -25.49
N ASN A 272 -26.13 1.66 -24.74
CA ASN A 272 -26.49 2.93 -24.08
C ASN A 272 -25.54 3.33 -22.93
N LYS A 273 -24.64 2.45 -22.48
CA LYS A 273 -23.64 2.75 -21.45
C LYS A 273 -22.38 3.41 -22.01
N PHE A 274 -22.27 3.62 -23.31
CA PHE A 274 -21.13 4.32 -23.91
C PHE A 274 -20.96 5.75 -23.36
N GLU A 275 -22.05 6.47 -23.12
CA GLU A 275 -21.98 7.82 -22.53
C GLU A 275 -21.43 7.80 -21.10
N VAL A 276 -21.67 6.71 -20.35
CA VAL A 276 -21.11 6.51 -19.01
C VAL A 276 -19.59 6.31 -19.09
N LEU A 277 -19.08 5.63 -20.13
CA LEU A 277 -17.64 5.52 -20.38
C LEU A 277 -17.00 6.89 -20.63
N GLU A 278 -17.63 7.75 -21.43
CA GLU A 278 -17.14 9.10 -21.68
C GLU A 278 -17.10 9.94 -20.40
N GLN A 279 -18.15 9.87 -19.58
CA GLN A 279 -18.16 10.52 -18.27
C GLN A 279 -17.07 9.98 -17.34
N LYS A 280 -16.81 8.67 -17.34
CA LYS A 280 -15.71 8.07 -16.56
C LYS A 280 -14.34 8.56 -17.03
N CYS A 281 -14.13 8.74 -18.32
CA CYS A 281 -12.90 9.35 -18.85
C CYS A 281 -12.74 10.80 -18.40
N LEU A 282 -13.81 11.59 -18.35
CA LEU A 282 -13.78 12.95 -17.81
C LEU A 282 -13.48 12.98 -16.30
N GLU A 283 -14.06 12.06 -15.52
CA GLU A 283 -13.76 11.89 -14.09
C GLU A 283 -12.28 11.52 -13.87
N LEU A 284 -11.75 10.60 -14.68
CA LEU A 284 -10.33 10.26 -14.66
C LEU A 284 -9.45 11.46 -15.03
N ALA A 285 -9.83 12.23 -16.05
CA ALA A 285 -9.10 13.44 -16.42
C ALA A 285 -9.08 14.49 -15.30
N ALA A 286 -10.13 14.54 -14.46
CA ALA A 286 -10.18 15.43 -13.31
C ALA A 286 -9.24 15.00 -12.16
N HIS A 287 -8.84 13.73 -12.08
CA HIS A 287 -7.92 13.23 -11.06
C HIS A 287 -6.58 14.01 -11.05
N PRO A 288 -6.08 14.48 -9.90
CA PRO A 288 -4.97 15.45 -9.82
C PRO A 288 -3.65 14.94 -10.41
N ASN A 289 -3.41 13.62 -10.36
CA ASN A 289 -2.21 13.01 -10.94
C ASN A 289 -2.38 12.52 -12.38
N VAL A 290 -3.57 12.56 -12.99
CA VAL A 290 -3.71 12.06 -14.37
C VAL A 290 -3.06 13.03 -15.34
N GLU A 291 -2.07 12.56 -16.07
CA GLU A 291 -1.44 13.27 -17.17
C GLU A 291 -2.34 13.22 -18.40
N THR A 292 -2.75 12.02 -18.79
CA THR A 292 -3.61 11.80 -19.95
C THR A 292 -4.41 10.52 -19.84
N VAL A 293 -5.66 10.56 -20.31
CA VAL A 293 -6.48 9.38 -20.57
C VAL A 293 -6.12 8.86 -21.96
N ALA A 294 -5.25 7.86 -22.01
CA ALA A 294 -4.56 7.41 -23.22
C ALA A 294 -5.48 6.67 -24.21
N GLY A 295 -6.49 5.94 -23.71
CA GLY A 295 -7.47 5.29 -24.57
C GLY A 295 -8.36 4.27 -23.87
N ALA A 296 -9.50 3.97 -24.48
CA ALA A 296 -10.42 2.93 -24.06
C ALA A 296 -10.48 1.81 -25.11
N HIS A 297 -10.50 0.57 -24.64
CA HIS A 297 -10.44 -0.61 -25.49
C HIS A 297 -11.39 -1.70 -24.98
N PRO A 298 -11.97 -2.52 -25.87
CA PRO A 298 -12.65 -3.76 -25.49
C PRO A 298 -11.74 -4.72 -24.72
N LEU A 299 -12.31 -5.46 -23.77
CA LEU A 299 -11.67 -6.66 -23.24
C LEU A 299 -11.67 -7.77 -24.29
N LYS A 300 -10.63 -8.63 -24.28
CA LYS A 300 -10.48 -9.74 -25.24
C LYS A 300 -11.65 -10.73 -25.24
N ASP A 301 -12.31 -10.90 -24.10
CA ASP A 301 -13.46 -11.79 -23.95
C ASP A 301 -14.80 -11.12 -24.30
N GLY A 302 -14.78 -9.83 -24.69
CA GLY A 302 -15.95 -9.02 -25.00
C GLY A 302 -16.88 -8.75 -23.82
N LYS A 303 -16.48 -9.05 -22.57
CA LYS A 303 -17.33 -8.91 -21.37
C LYS A 303 -17.21 -7.54 -20.70
N GLY A 304 -16.50 -6.61 -21.32
CA GLY A 304 -16.31 -5.27 -20.79
C GLY A 304 -15.30 -4.47 -21.58
N VAL A 305 -14.80 -3.41 -20.95
CA VAL A 305 -13.82 -2.47 -21.52
C VAL A 305 -12.76 -2.15 -20.49
N TYR A 306 -11.62 -1.63 -20.93
CA TYR A 306 -10.65 -1.02 -20.04
C TYR A 306 -10.20 0.35 -20.57
N VAL A 307 -9.90 1.26 -19.65
CA VAL A 307 -9.40 2.61 -19.92
C VAL A 307 -7.98 2.71 -19.39
N ASN A 308 -7.03 2.97 -20.28
CA ASN A 308 -5.65 3.26 -19.90
C ASN A 308 -5.53 4.75 -19.57
N ALA A 309 -4.97 5.06 -18.41
CA ALA A 309 -4.58 6.40 -18.03
C ALA A 309 -3.12 6.41 -17.57
N ILE A 310 -2.45 7.53 -17.85
CA ILE A 310 -1.08 7.81 -17.44
C ILE A 310 -1.14 8.76 -16.25
N TYR A 311 -0.49 8.40 -15.14
CA TYR A 311 -0.46 9.14 -13.89
C TYR A 311 0.94 9.68 -13.65
N ARG A 312 1.09 10.98 -13.45
CA ARG A 312 2.35 11.59 -13.03
C ARG A 312 2.40 11.67 -11.51
N LEU A 313 3.32 10.94 -10.88
CA LEU A 313 3.52 11.02 -9.43
C LEU A 313 4.26 12.31 -9.05
N ARG A 314 4.23 12.68 -7.76
CA ARG A 314 5.01 13.82 -7.25
C ARG A 314 6.51 13.56 -7.28
N ASP A 315 7.28 14.65 -7.22
CA ASP A 315 8.75 14.67 -7.19
C ASP A 315 9.42 13.98 -8.38
N ASP A 316 8.85 14.15 -9.58
CA ASP A 316 9.37 13.63 -10.85
C ASP A 316 9.70 12.13 -10.85
N ALA A 317 8.95 11.35 -10.07
CA ALA A 317 9.17 9.91 -9.94
C ALA A 317 8.73 9.07 -11.16
N GLY A 318 8.39 9.76 -12.24
CA GLY A 318 7.96 9.17 -13.49
C GLY A 318 6.44 8.98 -13.58
N ASP A 319 6.07 8.51 -14.76
CA ASP A 319 4.68 8.29 -15.13
C ASP A 319 4.31 6.81 -14.95
N ILE A 320 3.16 6.54 -14.35
CA ILE A 320 2.59 5.20 -14.13
C ILE A 320 1.44 4.99 -15.09
N VAL A 321 1.47 3.88 -15.85
CA VAL A 321 0.34 3.46 -16.66
C VAL A 321 -0.56 2.54 -15.83
N HIS A 322 -1.83 2.93 -15.68
CA HIS A 322 -2.83 2.12 -15.00
C HIS A 322 -4.05 1.88 -15.89
N SER A 323 -4.57 0.66 -15.85
CA SER A 323 -5.73 0.24 -16.62
C SER A 323 -6.94 0.09 -15.70
N HIS A 324 -7.96 0.92 -15.92
CA HIS A 324 -9.24 0.84 -15.23
C HIS A 324 -10.17 -0.09 -15.99
N VAL A 325 -10.55 -1.22 -15.39
CA VAL A 325 -11.34 -2.25 -16.07
C VAL A 325 -12.80 -2.18 -15.62
N PHE A 326 -13.73 -2.26 -16.57
CA PHE A 326 -15.17 -2.17 -16.34
C PHE A 326 -15.91 -3.31 -17.03
N ASP A 327 -16.99 -3.80 -16.40
CA ASP A 327 -17.93 -4.72 -17.05
C ASP A 327 -18.82 -3.98 -18.07
N ARG A 328 -19.71 -4.71 -18.76
CA ARG A 328 -20.66 -4.11 -19.73
C ARG A 328 -21.62 -3.09 -19.11
N ASN A 329 -21.81 -3.13 -17.80
CA ASN A 329 -22.67 -2.19 -17.06
C ASN A 329 -21.88 -0.99 -16.52
N MET A 330 -20.59 -0.87 -16.86
CA MET A 330 -19.67 0.14 -16.35
C MET A 330 -19.40 0.04 -14.84
N ASN A 331 -19.59 -1.15 -14.25
CA ASN A 331 -19.11 -1.41 -12.89
C ASN A 331 -17.61 -1.72 -12.92
N PRO A 332 -16.81 -1.16 -12.00
CA PRO A 332 -15.39 -1.46 -11.94
C PRO A 332 -15.17 -2.94 -11.58
N LEU A 333 -14.38 -3.63 -12.41
CA LEU A 333 -13.91 -4.97 -12.13
C LEU A 333 -12.67 -4.86 -11.27
N LYS A 334 -12.79 -5.24 -9.99
CA LYS A 334 -11.65 -5.25 -9.07
C LYS A 334 -10.63 -6.28 -9.54
N PHE A 335 -9.36 -5.91 -9.56
CA PHE A 335 -8.28 -6.88 -9.60
C PHE A 335 -8.40 -7.79 -8.37
N SER A 336 -8.60 -9.09 -8.60
CA SER A 336 -8.83 -10.13 -7.58
C SER A 336 -7.55 -10.83 -7.15
#